data_AF-A0A535LX08-F1
#
_entry.id   AF-A0A535LX08-F1
#
_cell.length_a   1.000
_cell.length_b   1.000
_cell.length_c   1.000
_cell.angle_alpha   90.00
_cell.angle_beta   90.00
_cell.angle_gamma   90.00
#
_symmetry.space_group_name_H-M   'P 1'
#
loop_
_entity.id
_entity.type
_entity.pdbx_description
1 polymer ?
#
loop_
_entity_poly.entity_id
_entity_poly.type
_entity_poly.pdbx_seq_one_letter_code
_entity_poly.pdbx_strand_id
1 'polypeptide(L)'
;MRSPRALTNVLARLRPGGRVVAAGCKWTPWWTPLGGPLNVAMWMANRPFITTFEGFGAPWSHLGALLPELSVEVVAGGCGYIASGAVPGPPPRRRSGQRRGGPTVKL
;
A
#
# COMPACT_ATOMS: atom_id res chain seq x y z
N MET A 1 -2.54 -10.31 -5.03
CA MET A 1 -3.50 -9.19 -4.94
C MET A 1 -4.44 -9.04 -6.15
N ARG A 2 -4.45 -9.98 -7.11
CA ARG A 2 -5.23 -9.82 -8.35
C ARG A 2 -6.64 -10.42 -8.32
N SER A 3 -7.08 -11.01 -7.19
CA SER A 3 -8.46 -11.51 -7.03
C SER A 3 -9.26 -10.57 -6.12
N PRO A 4 -10.19 -9.76 -6.67
CA PRO A 4 -11.03 -8.87 -5.88
C PRO A 4 -11.83 -9.61 -4.80
N ARG A 5 -12.41 -10.78 -5.14
CA ARG A 5 -13.19 -11.59 -4.20
C ARG A 5 -12.34 -12.07 -3.02
N ALA A 6 -11.11 -12.52 -3.27
CA ALA A 6 -10.22 -12.95 -2.20
C ALA A 6 -9.85 -11.78 -1.28
N LEU A 7 -9.59 -10.59 -1.85
CA LEU A 7 -9.32 -9.38 -1.06
C LEU A 7 -10.52 -9.00 -0.19
N THR A 8 -11.72 -8.92 -0.77
CA THR A 8 -12.95 -8.62 0.00
C THR A 8 -13.14 -9.62 1.14
N ASN A 9 -12.95 -10.92 0.89
CA ASN A 9 -13.11 -11.95 1.91
C ASN A 9 -12.08 -11.84 3.06
N VAL A 10 -10.83 -11.49 2.75
CA VAL A 10 -9.79 -11.29 3.78
C VAL A 10 -10.05 -10.01 4.58
N LEU A 11 -10.35 -8.90 3.90
CA LEU A 11 -10.59 -7.61 4.54
C LEU A 11 -11.84 -7.64 5.43
N ALA A 12 -12.89 -8.37 5.04
CA ALA A 12 -14.11 -8.53 5.85
C ALA A 12 -13.87 -9.22 7.20
N ARG A 13 -12.73 -9.92 7.38
CA ARG A 13 -12.37 -10.59 8.63
C ARG A 13 -11.52 -9.71 9.55
N LEU A 14 -11.07 -8.56 9.08
CA LEU A 14 -10.30 -7.63 9.89
C LEU A 14 -11.25 -6.79 10.74
N ARG A 15 -10.82 -6.47 11.96
CA ARG A 15 -11.53 -5.50 12.80
C ARG A 15 -11.59 -4.13 12.09
N PRO A 16 -12.61 -3.31 12.36
CA PRO A 16 -12.63 -1.92 11.93
C PRO A 16 -11.35 -1.18 12.37
N GLY A 17 -10.70 -0.45 11.46
CA GLY A 17 -9.39 0.17 11.70
C GLY A 17 -8.19 -0.80 11.67
N GLY A 18 -8.40 -2.08 11.32
CA GLY A 18 -7.35 -3.07 11.18
C GLY A 18 -6.33 -2.69 10.10
N ARG A 19 -5.03 -2.74 10.44
CA ARG A 19 -3.94 -2.37 9.54
C ARG A 19 -3.70 -3.47 8.51
N VAL A 20 -3.50 -3.06 7.27
CA VAL A 20 -3.17 -3.93 6.14
C VAL A 20 -1.87 -3.42 5.55
N VAL A 21 -0.92 -4.34 5.36
CA VAL A 21 0.33 -4.08 4.65
C VAL A 21 0.52 -5.15 3.60
N ALA A 22 0.88 -4.75 2.39
CA ALA A 22 1.22 -5.64 1.31
C ALA A 22 2.48 -5.13 0.61
N ALA A 23 3.44 -6.01 0.37
CA ALA A 23 4.68 -5.65 -0.31
C ALA A 23 4.96 -6.65 -1.44
N GLY A 24 5.76 -6.22 -2.40
CA GLY A 24 6.16 -7.09 -3.51
C GLY A 24 6.90 -6.34 -4.60
N CYS A 25 7.05 -7.01 -5.74
CA CYS A 25 7.65 -6.44 -6.93
C CYS A 25 6.59 -5.81 -7.85
N LYS A 26 7.01 -4.82 -8.63
CA LYS A 26 6.20 -4.15 -9.66
C LYS A 26 7.05 -3.81 -10.89
N TRP A 27 6.40 -3.46 -12.00
CA TRP A 27 7.11 -2.85 -13.12
C TRP A 27 7.64 -1.46 -12.78
N THR A 28 8.83 -1.20 -13.30
CA THR A 28 9.47 0.11 -13.30
C THR A 28 9.21 0.79 -14.64
N PRO A 29 9.01 2.12 -14.70
CA PRO A 29 8.89 2.82 -15.98
C PRO A 29 10.07 2.54 -16.91
N TRP A 30 9.82 2.34 -18.20
CA TRP A 30 10.89 1.98 -19.13
C TRP A 30 11.89 3.12 -19.37
N TRP A 31 11.49 4.37 -19.11
CA TRP A 31 12.31 5.56 -19.28
C TRP A 31 13.25 5.86 -18.11
N THR A 32 13.14 5.16 -16.97
CA THR A 32 14.11 5.35 -15.88
C THR A 32 15.45 4.72 -16.27
N PRO A 33 16.59 5.28 -15.79
CA PRO A 33 17.88 4.62 -15.93
C PRO A 33 17.80 3.17 -15.44
N LEU A 34 18.22 2.22 -16.28
CA LEU A 34 18.13 0.77 -16.06
C LEU A 34 16.72 0.16 -16.00
N GLY A 35 15.64 0.89 -16.30
CA GLY A 35 14.26 0.40 -16.21
C GLY A 35 13.98 -0.85 -17.06
N GLY A 36 14.46 -0.86 -18.31
CA GLY A 36 14.37 -2.04 -19.20
C GLY A 36 15.05 -3.28 -18.63
N PRO A 37 16.38 -3.24 -18.35
CA PRO A 37 17.09 -4.36 -17.73
C PRO A 37 16.49 -4.83 -16.40
N LEU A 38 16.05 -3.91 -15.53
CA LEU A 38 15.39 -4.27 -14.27
C LEU A 38 14.10 -5.03 -14.52
N ASN A 39 13.25 -4.59 -15.46
CA ASN A 39 12.01 -5.29 -15.76
C ASN A 39 12.27 -6.70 -16.32
N VAL A 40 13.31 -6.89 -17.15
CA VAL A 40 13.70 -8.23 -17.63
C VAL A 40 14.15 -9.12 -16.47
N ALA A 41 15.00 -8.62 -15.58
CA ALA A 41 15.43 -9.36 -14.39
C ALA A 41 14.24 -9.74 -13.48
N MET A 42 13.33 -8.78 -13.22
CA MET A 42 12.12 -9.03 -12.44
C MET A 42 11.20 -10.05 -13.12
N TRP A 43 11.03 -9.98 -14.44
CA TRP A 43 10.26 -10.97 -15.19
C TRP A 43 10.85 -12.37 -15.03
N MET A 44 12.16 -12.53 -15.22
CA MET A 44 12.84 -13.82 -15.09
C MET A 44 12.75 -14.40 -13.66
N ALA A 45 12.85 -13.55 -12.65
CA ALA A 45 12.74 -13.95 -11.25
C ALA A 45 11.31 -14.33 -10.83
N ASN A 46 10.30 -13.65 -11.39
CA ASN A 46 8.91 -13.82 -10.97
C ASN A 46 8.08 -14.79 -11.83
N ARG A 47 8.49 -15.07 -13.08
CA ARG A 47 7.76 -15.99 -13.98
C ARG A 47 7.44 -17.37 -13.39
N PRO A 48 8.22 -17.98 -12.46
CA PRO A 48 7.85 -19.27 -11.88
C PRO A 48 6.67 -19.17 -10.89
N PHE A 49 6.41 -17.98 -10.35
CA PHE A 49 5.44 -17.76 -9.28
C PHE A 49 4.19 -17.00 -9.74
N ILE A 50 4.28 -16.33 -10.89
CA ILE A 50 3.24 -15.44 -11.40
C ILE A 50 2.72 -15.99 -12.72
N THR A 51 1.43 -16.34 -12.75
CA THR A 51 0.75 -16.85 -13.94
C THR A 51 0.41 -15.76 -14.95
N THR A 52 0.20 -14.52 -14.50
CA THR A 52 -0.04 -13.35 -15.35
C THR A 52 0.58 -12.08 -14.75
N PHE A 53 1.26 -11.29 -15.60
CA PHE A 53 1.82 -9.98 -15.23
C PHE A 53 0.82 -8.83 -15.42
N GLU A 54 -0.47 -9.15 -15.65
CA GLU A 54 -1.52 -8.15 -15.71
C GLU A 54 -1.60 -7.33 -14.41
N GLY A 55 -1.57 -6.01 -14.55
CA GLY A 55 -1.60 -5.08 -13.42
C GLY A 55 -0.29 -5.04 -12.61
N PHE A 56 0.80 -5.66 -13.08
CA PHE A 56 2.06 -5.71 -12.35
C PHE A 56 2.76 -4.35 -12.22
N GLY A 57 2.33 -3.32 -12.97
CA GLY A 57 2.76 -1.93 -12.74
C GLY A 57 2.19 -1.30 -11.45
N ALA A 58 1.02 -1.77 -11.02
CA ALA A 58 0.39 -1.39 -9.76
C ALA A 58 -0.33 -2.60 -9.14
N PRO A 59 0.40 -3.61 -8.62
CA PRO A 59 -0.19 -4.86 -8.14
C PRO A 59 -1.24 -4.66 -7.04
N TRP A 60 -1.13 -3.57 -6.30
CA TRP A 60 -2.05 -3.13 -5.24
C TRP A 60 -3.33 -2.47 -5.76
N SER A 61 -3.56 -2.31 -7.07
CA SER A 61 -4.68 -1.49 -7.57
C SER A 61 -6.06 -1.92 -7.06
N HIS A 62 -6.34 -3.22 -6.98
CA HIS A 62 -7.58 -3.71 -6.37
C HIS A 62 -7.65 -3.49 -4.85
N LEU A 63 -6.50 -3.51 -4.17
CA LEU A 63 -6.44 -3.19 -2.74
C LEU A 63 -6.74 -1.70 -2.52
N GLY A 64 -6.20 -0.82 -3.37
CA GLY A 64 -6.45 0.62 -3.33
C GLY A 64 -7.91 0.98 -3.58
N ALA A 65 -8.62 0.21 -4.42
CA ALA A 65 -10.06 0.39 -4.62
C ALA A 65 -10.89 0.03 -3.36
N LEU A 66 -10.37 -0.81 -2.47
CA LEU A 66 -11.05 -1.27 -1.26
C LEU A 66 -10.63 -0.49 0.00
N LEU A 67 -9.47 0.14 -0.03
CA LEU A 67 -8.89 0.90 1.08
C LEU A 67 -8.65 2.36 0.61
N PRO A 68 -9.59 3.29 0.88
CA PRO A 68 -9.53 4.66 0.36
C PRO A 68 -8.25 5.43 0.75
N GLU A 69 -7.71 5.16 1.94
CA GLU A 69 -6.50 5.79 2.48
C GLU A 69 -5.25 4.89 2.32
N LEU A 70 -5.17 4.13 1.22
CA LEU A 70 -4.01 3.30 0.93
C LEU A 70 -2.83 4.17 0.48
N SER A 71 -1.76 4.19 1.28
CA SER A 71 -0.48 4.78 0.90
C SER A 71 0.42 3.73 0.27
N VAL A 72 1.15 4.12 -0.77
CA VAL A 72 2.10 3.24 -1.47
C VAL A 72 3.46 3.90 -1.54
N GLU A 73 4.44 3.25 -0.96
CA GLU A 73 5.84 3.61 -1.06
C GLU A 73 6.50 2.76 -2.15
N VAL A 74 7.24 3.41 -3.04
CA VAL A 74 8.05 2.72 -4.06
C VAL A 74 9.47 2.58 -3.53
N VAL A 75 9.97 1.35 -3.54
CA VAL A 75 11.26 0.98 -2.95
C VAL A 75 12.13 0.22 -3.96
N ALA A 76 13.33 -0.20 -3.54
CA ALA A 76 14.24 -1.04 -4.33
C ALA A 76 14.52 -0.50 -5.73
N GLY A 77 14.85 0.79 -5.85
CA GLY A 77 15.16 1.40 -7.15
C GLY A 77 13.99 1.43 -8.14
N GLY A 78 12.74 1.35 -7.65
CA GLY A 78 11.53 1.47 -8.47
C GLY A 78 10.83 0.15 -8.78
N CYS A 79 11.46 -0.99 -8.52
CA CYS A 79 10.88 -2.31 -8.79
C CYS A 79 10.15 -2.93 -7.60
N GLY A 80 10.26 -2.34 -6.41
CA GLY A 80 9.54 -2.78 -5.21
C GLY A 80 8.44 -1.82 -4.81
N TYR A 81 7.49 -2.31 -4.02
CA TYR A 81 6.53 -1.45 -3.33
C TYR A 81 6.18 -1.97 -1.94
N ILE A 82 5.75 -1.03 -1.10
CA ILE A 82 5.09 -1.29 0.18
C ILE A 82 3.78 -0.49 0.19
N ALA A 83 2.66 -1.20 0.11
CA ALA A 83 1.33 -0.63 0.23
C ALA A 83 0.85 -0.79 1.68
N SER A 84 0.40 0.28 2.32
CA SER A 84 -0.10 0.27 3.70
C SER A 84 -1.38 1.07 3.85
N GLY A 85 -2.32 0.54 4.60
CA GLY A 85 -3.62 1.17 4.84
C GLY A 85 -4.33 0.57 6.03
N ALA A 86 -5.60 0.93 6.22
CA ALA A 86 -6.45 0.35 7.24
C ALA A 86 -7.87 0.15 6.72
N VAL A 87 -8.53 -0.93 7.15
CA VAL A 87 -9.96 -1.12 6.89
C VAL A 87 -10.73 0.04 7.51
N PRO A 88 -11.70 0.63 6.79
CA PRO A 88 -12.52 1.72 7.32
C PRO A 88 -13.04 1.38 8.71
N GLY A 89 -12.64 2.19 9.68
CA GLY A 89 -13.11 2.10 11.05
C GLY A 89 -14.00 3.28 11.41
N PRO A 90 -14.68 3.24 12.56
CA PRO A 90 -15.25 4.44 13.14
C PRO A 90 -14.15 5.52 13.22
N PRO A 91 -14.48 6.80 12.96
CA PRO A 91 -13.49 7.87 13.05
C PRO A 91 -12.79 7.80 14.41
N PRO A 92 -11.47 8.08 14.47
CA PRO A 92 -10.72 8.00 15.71
C PRO A 92 -11.41 8.87 16.76
N ARG A 93 -11.74 8.29 17.93
CA ARG A 93 -12.28 9.05 19.06
C ARG A 93 -11.29 10.17 19.35
N ARG A 94 -11.70 11.42 19.09
CA ARG A 94 -10.95 12.63 19.42
C ARG A 94 -10.52 12.50 20.88
N ARG A 95 -9.20 12.46 21.13
CA ARG A 95 -8.65 12.36 22.48
C ARG A 95 -9.03 13.65 23.22
N SER A 96 -10.11 13.61 24.01
CA SER A 96 -10.55 14.71 24.88
C SER A 96 -9.56 14.86 26.01
N GLY A 97 -8.45 15.56 25.76
CA GLY A 97 -7.38 15.67 26.74
C GLY A 97 -6.27 16.68 26.45
N GLN A 98 -6.40 17.55 25.46
CA GLN A 98 -5.47 18.68 25.35
C GLN A 98 -5.91 19.76 26.34
N ARG A 99 -5.37 19.64 27.57
CA ARG A 99 -5.36 20.67 28.60
C ARG A 99 -5.10 22.04 27.95
N ARG A 100 -6.04 22.97 28.16
CA ARG A 100 -5.81 24.40 27.98
C ARG A 100 -4.60 24.80 28.83
N GLY A 101 -3.48 25.12 28.19
CA GLY A 101 -2.37 25.83 28.84
C GLY A 101 -2.87 27.22 29.26
N GLY A 102 -2.71 27.54 30.53
CA GLY A 102 -3.10 28.82 31.13
C GLY A 102 -2.31 30.01 30.59
N PRO A 103 -2.74 31.24 30.91
CA PRO A 103 -2.16 32.45 30.34
C PRO A 103 -0.75 32.70 30.86
N THR A 104 0.21 32.88 29.94
CA THR A 104 1.54 33.41 30.24
C THR A 104 1.42 34.92 30.52
N VAL A 105 1.61 35.32 31.77
CA VAL A 105 1.83 36.71 32.17
C VAL A 105 3.26 37.09 31.72
N LYS A 106 3.39 38.15 30.92
CA LYS A 106 4.68 38.80 30.64
C LYS A 106 4.93 39.84 31.75
N LEU A 107 6.09 39.73 32.39
CA LEU A 107 6.73 40.79 33.18
C LEU A 107 7.71 41.53 32.27
#